data_AF-A0A1G2WZN5-F1
#
_entry.id   AF-A0A1G2WZN5-F1
#
_cell.length_a   1.000
_cell.length_b   1.000
_cell.length_c   1.000
_cell.angle_alpha   90.00
_cell.angle_beta   90.00
_cell.angle_gamma   90.00
#
_symmetry.space_group_name_H-M   'P 1'
#
loop_
_entity.id
_entity.type
_entity.pdbx_description
1 polymer ?
#
loop_
_entity_poly.entity_id
_entity_poly.type
_entity_poly.pdbx_seq_one_letter_code
_entity_poly.pdbx_strand_id
1 'polypeptide(L)'
;MNNTKKTIKLSYTIVTILIIITFSIVTYKNTLASDEAVDNESKKTPKYSKFFDEKTKWCDALVITCTDFRFTTATQEFINDRLGLKDNYDYISIPGSIRNLLDPKTRDLVLNTFGVSFRLHHVKRVVILGHQDCTTGYGGSKSFSEPATEYETICKDLKKARRLMRLRFPHLKVYLYYGTVFFTERQRIYNFKQIL
;
A
#
# COMPACT_ATOMS: atom_id res chain seq x y z
N MET A 1 -7.62 38.99 -54.27
CA MET A 1 -7.78 39.60 -52.92
C MET A 1 -8.31 38.66 -51.82
N ASN A 2 -8.67 37.39 -52.09
CA ASN A 2 -9.28 36.50 -51.06
C ASN A 2 -8.28 35.64 -50.24
N ASN A 3 -7.09 35.33 -50.76
CA ASN A 3 -6.12 34.50 -50.03
C ASN A 3 -5.42 35.26 -48.89
N THR A 4 -5.13 36.55 -49.07
CA THR A 4 -4.48 37.39 -48.06
C THR A 4 -5.36 37.59 -46.81
N LYS A 5 -6.68 37.71 -46.99
CA LYS A 5 -7.62 37.79 -45.86
C LYS A 5 -7.71 36.48 -45.08
N LYS A 6 -7.54 35.33 -45.74
CA LYS A 6 -7.60 33.99 -45.13
C LYS A 6 -6.34 33.68 -44.32
N THR A 7 -5.15 34.06 -44.82
CA THR A 7 -3.88 33.92 -44.09
C THR A 7 -3.83 34.83 -42.87
N ILE A 8 -4.31 36.07 -42.97
CA ILE A 8 -4.41 37.01 -41.83
C ILE A 8 -5.38 36.49 -40.76
N LYS A 9 -6.52 35.90 -41.16
CA LYS A 9 -7.48 35.32 -40.21
C LYS A 9 -6.88 34.11 -39.48
N LEU A 10 -6.17 33.23 -40.21
CA LEU A 10 -5.52 32.04 -39.65
C LEU A 10 -4.39 32.42 -38.69
N SER A 11 -3.58 33.43 -39.01
CA SER A 11 -2.55 33.93 -38.10
C SER A 11 -3.15 34.53 -36.82
N TYR A 12 -4.28 35.23 -36.92
CA TYR A 12 -4.96 35.78 -35.74
C TYR A 12 -5.50 34.66 -34.84
N THR A 13 -6.06 33.60 -35.42
CA THR A 13 -6.54 32.44 -34.65
C THR A 13 -5.41 31.72 -33.91
N ILE A 14 -4.25 31.53 -34.55
CA ILE A 14 -3.08 30.89 -33.92
C ILE A 14 -2.56 31.75 -32.74
N VAL A 15 -2.46 33.07 -32.92
CA VAL A 15 -2.02 33.98 -31.85
C VAL A 15 -3.00 33.96 -30.66
N THR A 16 -4.32 33.95 -30.91
CA THR A 16 -5.31 33.87 -29.83
C THR A 16 -5.23 32.55 -29.05
N ILE A 17 -4.97 31.42 -29.72
CA ILE A 17 -4.80 30.12 -29.07
C ILE A 17 -3.53 30.11 -28.19
N LEU A 18 -2.42 30.67 -28.69
CA LEU A 18 -1.19 30.78 -27.89
C LEU A 18 -1.41 31.61 -26.62
N ILE A 19 -2.10 32.75 -26.73
CA ILE A 19 -2.39 33.63 -25.59
C ILE A 19 -3.24 32.87 -24.55
N ILE A 20 -4.28 32.16 -24.98
CA ILE A 20 -5.14 31.36 -24.07
C ILE A 20 -4.32 30.28 -23.36
N ILE A 21 -3.46 29.55 -24.07
CA ILE A 21 -2.60 28.51 -23.48
C ILE A 21 -1.66 29.12 -22.45
N THR A 22 -1.02 30.25 -22.76
CA THR A 22 -0.14 30.92 -21.79
C THR A 22 -0.89 31.41 -20.56
N PHE A 23 -2.10 31.95 -20.74
CA PHE A 23 -2.95 32.39 -19.64
C PHE A 23 -3.37 31.22 -18.76
N SER A 24 -3.78 30.08 -19.34
CA SER A 24 -4.12 28.86 -18.61
C SER A 24 -2.94 28.29 -17.82
N ILE A 25 -1.72 28.32 -18.39
CA ILE A 25 -0.50 27.87 -17.70
C ILE A 25 -0.17 28.80 -16.53
N VAL A 26 -0.31 30.12 -16.71
CA VAL A 26 -0.10 31.10 -15.64
C VAL A 26 -1.11 30.92 -14.52
N THR A 27 -2.40 30.76 -14.84
CA THR A 27 -3.44 30.52 -13.83
C THR A 27 -3.21 29.19 -13.10
N TYR A 28 -2.83 28.13 -13.80
CA TYR A 28 -2.51 26.83 -13.20
C TYR A 28 -1.31 26.90 -12.25
N LYS A 29 -0.24 27.61 -12.63
CA LYS A 29 0.90 27.89 -11.76
C LYS A 29 0.50 28.73 -10.54
N ASN A 30 -0.39 29.72 -10.72
CA ASN A 30 -0.84 30.56 -9.62
C ASN A 30 -1.70 29.78 -8.62
N THR A 31 -2.52 28.83 -9.10
CA THR A 31 -3.28 27.90 -8.24
C THR A 31 -2.35 26.95 -7.47
N LEU A 32 -1.31 26.41 -8.12
CA LEU A 32 -0.28 25.61 -7.44
C LEU A 32 0.51 26.42 -6.39
N ALA A 33 0.75 27.71 -6.65
CA ALA A 33 1.46 28.59 -5.72
C ALA A 33 0.58 29.06 -4.55
N SER A 34 -0.75 29.15 -4.73
CA SER A 34 -1.68 29.55 -3.66
C SER A 34 -2.00 28.43 -2.68
N ASP A 35 -1.75 27.17 -3.04
CA ASP A 35 -1.96 26.02 -2.14
C ASP A 35 -0.78 25.83 -1.14
N GLU A 36 0.30 26.60 -1.26
CA GLU A 36 1.46 26.59 -0.35
C GLU A 36 1.43 27.70 0.74
N ALA A 37 0.27 28.28 1.04
CA ALA A 37 0.14 29.34 2.03
C ALA A 37 -0.86 29.01 3.15
N VAL A 38 -0.55 28.02 4.00
CA VAL A 38 -1.16 27.88 5.34
C VAL A 38 -0.15 27.32 6.35
N ASP A 39 0.10 28.15 7.35
CA ASP A 39 0.55 27.93 8.73
C ASP A 39 1.99 27.49 9.04
N ASN A 40 2.77 28.52 9.39
CA ASN A 40 3.94 28.49 10.27
C ASN A 40 3.53 28.02 11.68
N GLU A 41 3.17 26.74 11.82
CA GLU A 41 3.17 26.08 13.11
C GLU A 41 4.59 25.60 13.41
N SER A 42 5.15 26.08 14.52
CA SER A 42 6.48 25.75 15.00
C SER A 42 6.78 24.26 14.78
N LYS A 43 7.88 23.97 14.10
CA LYS A 43 8.44 22.63 13.87
C LYS A 43 8.70 21.96 15.22
N LYS A 44 7.66 21.38 15.85
CA LYS A 44 7.80 20.48 16.98
C LYS A 44 8.41 19.21 16.41
N THR A 45 9.73 19.12 16.48
CA THR A 45 10.44 17.86 16.31
C THR A 45 9.73 16.80 17.14
N PRO A 46 9.28 15.68 16.55
CA PRO A 46 8.63 14.63 17.31
C PRO A 46 9.56 14.21 18.46
N LYS A 47 8.98 14.13 19.67
CA LYS A 47 9.64 13.90 20.98
C LYS A 47 10.23 12.49 21.13
N TYR A 48 10.85 11.98 20.07
CA TYR A 48 11.37 10.62 19.98
C TYR A 48 12.83 10.59 19.51
N SER A 49 13.46 11.75 19.28
CA SER A 49 14.71 11.92 18.54
C SER A 49 16.01 11.57 19.28
N LYS A 50 16.01 10.63 20.25
CA LYS A 50 17.29 10.21 20.88
C LYS A 50 17.39 8.76 21.35
N PHE A 51 16.31 7.98 21.31
CA PHE A 51 16.32 6.57 21.72
C PHE A 51 16.52 5.58 20.56
N PHE A 52 16.67 6.06 19.32
CA PHE A 52 16.45 5.24 18.12
C PHE A 52 17.60 5.25 17.10
N ASP A 53 18.70 5.94 17.39
CA ASP A 53 19.80 6.11 16.42
C ASP A 53 20.95 5.10 16.60
N GLU A 54 20.92 4.27 17.65
CA GLU A 54 21.90 3.19 17.79
C GLU A 54 21.36 1.89 17.17
N LYS A 55 22.04 1.45 16.11
CA LYS A 55 21.67 0.32 15.25
C LYS A 55 21.88 -1.03 15.95
N THR A 56 21.11 -1.29 17.00
CA THR A 56 21.35 -2.42 17.93
C THR A 56 20.58 -3.68 17.58
N LYS A 57 19.50 -3.61 16.79
CA LYS A 57 18.64 -4.75 16.46
C LYS A 57 18.33 -4.83 14.97
N TRP A 58 18.46 -6.02 14.42
CA TRP A 58 18.12 -6.35 13.04
C TRP A 58 17.02 -7.39 13.04
N CYS A 59 16.04 -7.17 12.18
CA CYS A 59 14.94 -8.08 11.94
C CYS A 59 14.91 -8.37 10.45
N ASP A 60 14.79 -9.64 10.06
CA ASP A 60 14.85 -9.99 8.63
C ASP A 60 13.62 -9.46 7.90
N ALA A 61 12.44 -9.56 8.52
CA ALA A 61 11.17 -9.27 7.88
C ALA A 61 10.15 -8.58 8.79
N LEU A 62 9.29 -7.78 8.17
CA LEU A 62 7.98 -7.50 8.73
C LEU A 62 6.94 -8.42 8.07
N VAL A 63 6.18 -9.15 8.86
CA VAL A 63 5.06 -9.98 8.40
C VAL A 63 3.74 -9.35 8.80
N ILE A 64 2.85 -9.18 7.82
CA ILE A 64 1.53 -8.55 7.98
C ILE A 64 0.45 -9.56 7.63
N THR A 65 -0.49 -9.79 8.54
CA THR A 65 -1.54 -10.80 8.40
C THR A 65 -2.92 -10.28 8.83
N CYS A 66 -3.97 -11.05 8.57
CA CYS A 66 -5.26 -10.86 9.22
C CYS A 66 -5.26 -11.46 10.63
N THR A 67 -6.11 -10.95 11.52
CA THR A 67 -6.35 -11.48 12.89
C THR A 67 -7.22 -12.74 12.90
N ASP A 68 -7.39 -13.40 11.75
CA ASP A 68 -8.27 -14.56 11.63
C ASP A 68 -7.67 -15.78 12.34
N PHE A 69 -8.31 -16.20 13.43
CA PHE A 69 -7.86 -17.30 14.27
C PHE A 69 -7.72 -18.62 13.51
N ARG A 70 -8.43 -18.80 12.39
CA ARG A 70 -8.35 -20.01 11.58
C ARG A 70 -6.97 -20.17 10.97
N PHE A 71 -6.21 -19.09 10.79
CA PHE A 71 -4.91 -19.09 10.15
C PHE A 71 -3.73 -18.96 11.12
N THR A 72 -3.94 -18.69 12.42
CA THR A 72 -2.85 -18.36 13.36
C THR A 72 -1.71 -19.38 13.34
N THR A 73 -1.98 -20.64 13.67
CA THR A 73 -0.94 -21.68 13.74
C THR A 73 -0.29 -21.93 12.38
N ALA A 74 -1.11 -22.17 11.34
CA ALA A 74 -0.61 -22.45 10.00
C ALA A 74 0.22 -21.31 9.41
N THR A 75 -0.10 -20.06 9.77
CA THR A 75 0.68 -18.90 9.33
C THR A 75 2.04 -18.86 10.01
N GLN A 76 2.11 -19.14 11.31
CA GLN A 76 3.41 -19.18 12.01
C GLN A 76 4.28 -20.33 11.50
N GLU A 77 3.72 -21.53 11.31
CA GLU A 77 4.43 -22.66 10.68
C GLU A 77 4.92 -22.29 9.27
N PHE A 78 4.07 -21.68 8.45
CA PHE A 78 4.45 -21.22 7.12
C PHE A 78 5.60 -20.19 7.17
N ILE A 79 5.53 -19.21 8.07
CA ILE A 79 6.57 -18.17 8.19
C ILE A 79 7.91 -18.78 8.65
N ASN A 80 7.88 -19.63 9.67
CA ASN A 80 9.08 -20.18 10.27
C ASN A 80 9.70 -21.27 9.41
N ASP A 81 8.90 -22.23 8.95
CA ASP A 81 9.41 -23.43 8.31
C ASP A 81 9.57 -23.24 6.80
N ARG A 82 8.58 -22.62 6.14
CA ARG A 82 8.58 -22.46 4.68
C ARG A 82 9.32 -21.21 4.22
N LEU A 83 9.20 -20.09 4.96
CA LEU A 83 9.94 -18.86 4.64
C LEU A 83 11.29 -18.77 5.38
N GLY A 84 11.59 -19.72 6.27
CA GLY A 84 12.86 -19.84 6.97
C GLY A 84 13.15 -18.70 7.95
N LEU A 85 12.12 -17.96 8.39
CA LEU A 85 12.33 -16.77 9.21
C LEU A 85 12.67 -17.08 10.67
N LYS A 86 12.32 -18.27 11.18
CA LYS A 86 12.73 -18.79 12.50
C LYS A 86 12.68 -17.73 13.62
N ASP A 87 11.51 -17.12 13.79
CA ASP A 87 11.22 -16.07 14.77
C ASP A 87 11.99 -14.74 14.59
N ASN A 88 12.79 -14.60 13.52
CA ASN A 88 13.51 -13.36 13.18
C ASN A 88 12.65 -12.40 12.34
N TYR A 89 11.45 -12.10 12.79
CA TYR A 89 10.52 -11.20 12.11
C TYR A 89 9.62 -10.43 13.08
N ASP A 90 9.26 -9.21 12.71
CA ASP A 90 8.17 -8.50 13.35
C ASP A 90 6.86 -9.05 12.80
N TYR A 91 5.87 -9.26 13.68
CA TYR A 91 4.56 -9.76 13.29
C TYR A 91 3.46 -8.76 13.66
N ILE A 92 2.76 -8.27 12.64
CA ILE A 92 1.65 -7.33 12.81
C ILE A 92 0.39 -7.95 12.22
N SER A 93 -0.61 -8.17 13.07
CA SER A 93 -1.90 -8.71 12.68
C SER A 93 -2.96 -7.62 12.74
N ILE A 94 -3.63 -7.38 11.61
CA ILE A 94 -4.64 -6.31 11.45
C ILE A 94 -5.92 -6.93 10.89
N PRO A 95 -7.11 -6.65 11.47
CA PRO A 95 -8.36 -7.15 10.91
C PRO A 95 -8.53 -6.74 9.44
N GLY A 96 -8.81 -7.70 8.56
CA GLY A 96 -8.88 -7.44 7.11
C GLY A 96 -7.52 -7.41 6.40
N SER A 97 -6.44 -7.82 7.08
CA SER A 97 -5.06 -7.78 6.57
C SER A 97 -4.73 -6.38 6.05
N ILE A 98 -4.43 -6.26 4.75
CA ILE A 98 -3.96 -5.02 4.15
C ILE A 98 -5.09 -4.08 3.69
N ARG A 99 -6.36 -4.46 3.88
CA ARG A 99 -7.50 -3.64 3.41
C ARG A 99 -7.52 -2.25 4.04
N ASN A 100 -7.14 -2.14 5.31
CA ASN A 100 -7.00 -0.87 6.02
C ASN A 100 -5.88 0.02 5.46
N LEU A 101 -4.84 -0.55 4.86
CA LEU A 101 -3.83 0.26 4.17
C LEU A 101 -4.41 0.95 2.92
N LEU A 102 -5.38 0.31 2.28
CA LEU A 102 -5.98 0.83 1.05
C LEU A 102 -7.02 1.92 1.32
N ASP A 103 -7.66 1.92 2.49
CA ASP A 103 -8.58 2.96 2.91
C ASP A 103 -7.82 4.24 3.34
N PRO A 104 -8.01 5.38 2.66
CA PRO A 104 -7.36 6.63 3.04
C PRO A 104 -7.58 7.05 4.51
N LYS A 105 -8.72 6.68 5.11
CA LYS A 105 -9.06 7.07 6.49
C LYS A 105 -8.20 6.35 7.54
N THR A 106 -7.75 5.13 7.24
CA THR A 106 -6.98 4.30 8.18
C THR A 106 -5.54 4.08 7.73
N ARG A 107 -5.21 4.43 6.48
CA ARG A 107 -3.89 4.24 5.86
C ARG A 107 -2.74 4.77 6.70
N ASP A 108 -2.83 6.02 7.18
CA ASP A 108 -1.71 6.66 7.86
C ASP A 108 -1.41 5.99 9.21
N LEU A 109 -2.45 5.60 9.94
CA LEU A 109 -2.30 4.80 11.15
C LEU A 109 -1.57 3.50 10.85
N VAL A 110 -2.01 2.76 9.84
CA VAL A 110 -1.41 1.47 9.44
C VAL A 110 0.06 1.66 9.01
N LEU A 111 0.36 2.66 8.18
CA LEU A 111 1.73 2.97 7.76
C LEU A 111 2.62 3.36 8.94
N ASN A 112 2.09 4.11 9.90
CA ASN A 112 2.82 4.51 11.10
C ASN A 112 3.13 3.31 12.01
N THR A 113 2.21 2.35 12.13
CA THR A 113 2.44 1.08 12.84
C THR A 113 3.61 0.32 12.21
N PHE A 114 3.62 0.18 10.88
CA PHE A 114 4.73 -0.48 10.17
C PHE A 114 6.04 0.32 10.25
N GLY A 115 5.93 1.64 10.37
CA GLY A 115 7.06 2.56 10.50
C GLY A 115 8.02 2.22 11.64
N VAL A 116 7.53 1.59 12.72
CA VAL A 116 8.38 1.12 13.82
C VAL A 116 9.36 0.07 13.34
N SER A 117 8.88 -0.98 12.66
CA SER A 117 9.72 -2.04 12.09
C SER A 117 10.76 -1.50 11.11
N PHE A 118 10.39 -0.52 10.29
CA PHE A 118 11.30 0.07 9.30
C PHE A 118 12.38 0.95 9.93
N ARG A 119 11.99 1.81 10.88
CA ARG A 119 12.91 2.78 11.49
C ARG A 119 13.82 2.14 12.53
N LEU A 120 13.28 1.23 13.34
CA LEU A 120 13.97 0.72 14.54
C LEU A 120 14.58 -0.66 14.34
N HIS A 121 13.92 -1.53 13.57
CA HIS A 121 14.36 -2.91 13.37
C HIS A 121 14.98 -3.13 11.97
N HIS A 122 15.02 -2.07 11.15
CA HIS A 122 15.69 -2.01 9.84
C HIS A 122 15.33 -3.16 8.87
N VAL A 123 14.06 -3.60 8.89
CA VAL A 123 13.60 -4.69 8.02
C VAL A 123 13.80 -4.34 6.54
N LYS A 124 14.23 -5.32 5.74
CA LYS A 124 14.45 -5.17 4.29
C LYS A 124 13.40 -5.88 3.43
N ARG A 125 12.68 -6.82 4.01
CA ARG A 125 11.56 -7.53 3.38
C ARG A 125 10.28 -7.34 4.17
N VAL A 126 9.18 -7.29 3.45
CA VAL A 126 7.82 -7.34 3.98
C VAL A 126 7.12 -8.54 3.38
N VAL A 127 6.41 -9.31 4.20
CA VAL A 127 5.53 -10.39 3.77
C VAL A 127 4.10 -9.97 4.08
N ILE A 128 3.24 -9.90 3.07
CA ILE A 128 1.82 -9.58 3.26
C ILE A 128 0.99 -10.81 2.91
N LEU A 129 0.23 -11.29 3.89
CA LEU A 129 -0.65 -12.43 3.77
C LEU A 129 -2.11 -11.97 3.78
N GLY A 130 -2.76 -12.10 2.62
CA GLY A 130 -4.22 -12.13 2.52
C GLY A 130 -4.72 -13.56 2.65
N HIS A 131 -6.00 -13.75 2.92
CA HIS A 131 -6.60 -15.08 2.97
C HIS A 131 -8.02 -15.08 2.41
N GLN A 132 -8.48 -16.26 1.97
CA GLN A 132 -9.86 -16.48 1.57
C GLN A 132 -10.82 -16.33 2.77
N ASP A 133 -12.08 -16.06 2.48
CA ASP A 133 -13.16 -15.93 3.45
C ASP A 133 -12.87 -14.88 4.53
N CYS A 134 -12.29 -13.75 4.14
CA CYS A 134 -11.93 -12.69 5.07
C CYS A 134 -13.12 -11.75 5.33
N THR A 135 -13.82 -11.97 6.44
CA THR A 135 -15.02 -11.20 6.81
C THR A 135 -14.74 -9.71 7.00
N THR A 136 -13.73 -9.33 7.77
CA THR A 136 -13.50 -7.91 8.09
C THR A 136 -13.02 -7.09 6.88
N GLY A 137 -12.25 -7.71 5.97
CA GLY A 137 -11.72 -7.01 4.80
C GLY A 137 -12.69 -6.99 3.61
N TYR A 138 -13.48 -8.06 3.46
CA TYR A 138 -14.18 -8.34 2.20
C TYR A 138 -15.59 -8.93 2.38
N GLY A 139 -16.09 -9.05 3.62
CA GLY A 139 -17.41 -9.61 3.90
C GLY A 139 -17.50 -11.14 3.84
N GLY A 140 -16.35 -11.82 3.72
CA GLY A 140 -16.26 -13.28 3.61
C GLY A 140 -16.60 -13.79 2.21
N SER A 141 -16.37 -15.07 1.95
CA SER A 141 -16.52 -15.67 0.62
C SER A 141 -17.95 -15.55 0.10
N LYS A 142 -18.95 -15.53 0.99
CA LYS A 142 -20.37 -15.31 0.66
C LYS A 142 -20.66 -13.96 -0.01
N SER A 143 -19.76 -12.98 0.10
CA SER A 143 -19.91 -11.66 -0.51
C SER A 143 -19.46 -11.64 -1.98
N PHE A 144 -18.96 -12.77 -2.49
CA PHE A 144 -18.53 -12.94 -3.86
C PHE A 144 -19.42 -13.95 -4.58
N SER A 145 -19.62 -13.74 -5.87
CA SER A 145 -20.37 -14.70 -6.70
C SER A 145 -19.62 -16.02 -6.84
N GLU A 146 -18.29 -15.95 -6.98
CA GLU A 146 -17.43 -17.10 -7.26
C GLU A 146 -16.11 -17.00 -6.46
N PRO A 147 -15.51 -18.14 -6.05
CA PRO A 147 -14.21 -18.16 -5.37
C PRO A 147 -13.09 -17.48 -6.18
N ALA A 148 -13.14 -17.57 -7.52
CA ALA A 148 -12.17 -16.93 -8.40
C ALA A 148 -12.24 -15.39 -8.28
N THR A 149 -13.44 -14.82 -8.19
CA THR A 149 -13.65 -13.37 -8.03
C THR A 149 -13.09 -12.87 -6.70
N GLU A 150 -13.26 -13.65 -5.62
CA GLU A 150 -12.65 -13.35 -4.32
C GLU A 150 -11.12 -13.33 -4.43
N TYR A 151 -10.53 -14.38 -4.99
CA TYR A 151 -9.08 -14.50 -5.18
C TYR A 151 -8.51 -13.32 -5.97
N GLU A 152 -9.14 -12.98 -7.10
CA GLU A 152 -8.70 -11.87 -7.95
C GLU A 152 -8.79 -10.52 -7.23
N THR A 153 -9.88 -10.29 -6.49
CA THR A 153 -10.10 -9.05 -5.72
C THR A 153 -9.02 -8.88 -4.66
N ILE A 154 -8.77 -9.92 -3.88
CA ILE A 154 -7.75 -9.90 -2.81
C ILE A 154 -6.36 -9.75 -3.42
N CYS A 155 -6.04 -10.45 -4.51
CA CYS A 155 -4.76 -10.32 -5.19
C CYS A 155 -4.54 -8.91 -5.77
N LYS A 156 -5.59 -8.30 -6.34
CA LYS A 156 -5.55 -6.92 -6.83
C LYS A 156 -5.22 -5.95 -5.71
N ASP A 157 -5.81 -6.14 -4.54
CA ASP A 157 -5.61 -5.29 -3.37
C ASP A 157 -4.24 -5.50 -2.71
N LEU A 158 -3.74 -6.74 -2.63
CA LEU A 158 -2.36 -7.03 -2.24
C LEU A 158 -1.34 -6.34 -3.16
N LYS A 159 -1.58 -6.34 -4.48
CA LYS A 159 -0.73 -5.64 -5.46
C LYS A 159 -0.76 -4.11 -5.29
N LYS A 160 -1.94 -3.54 -5.02
CA LYS A 160 -2.06 -2.09 -4.70
C LYS A 160 -1.28 -1.75 -3.43
N ALA A 161 -1.40 -2.56 -2.39
CA ALA A 161 -0.68 -2.38 -1.14
C ALA A 161 0.83 -2.42 -1.35
N ARG A 162 1.33 -3.40 -2.10
CA ARG A 162 2.76 -3.46 -2.49
C ARG A 162 3.21 -2.17 -3.18
N ARG A 163 2.41 -1.62 -4.09
CA ARG A 163 2.75 -0.35 -4.75
C ARG A 163 2.83 0.81 -3.76
N LEU A 164 1.87 0.94 -2.84
CA LEU A 164 1.88 1.98 -1.80
C LEU A 164 3.10 1.84 -0.87
N MET A 165 3.42 0.62 -0.43
CA MET A 165 4.59 0.38 0.42
C MET A 165 5.88 0.71 -0.31
N ARG A 166 6.03 0.35 -1.58
CA ARG A 166 7.23 0.68 -2.38
C ARG A 166 7.34 2.17 -2.69
N LEU A 167 6.22 2.89 -2.81
CA LEU A 167 6.25 4.36 -2.96
C LEU A 167 6.79 5.02 -1.68
N ARG A 168 6.37 4.53 -0.51
CA ARG A 168 6.80 5.06 0.79
C ARG A 168 8.19 4.59 1.20
N PHE A 169 8.55 3.37 0.86
CA PHE A 169 9.80 2.70 1.24
C PHE A 169 10.41 1.98 0.02
N PRO A 170 11.11 2.71 -0.87
CA PRO A 170 11.56 2.18 -2.17
C PRO A 170 12.53 0.99 -2.11
N HIS A 171 13.25 0.84 -1.01
CA HIS A 171 14.26 -0.22 -0.82
C HIS A 171 13.67 -1.56 -0.35
N LEU A 172 12.37 -1.63 -0.01
CA LEU A 172 11.76 -2.84 0.53
C LEU A 172 11.42 -3.85 -0.57
N LYS A 173 11.76 -5.11 -0.31
CA LYS A 173 11.21 -6.25 -1.04
C LYS A 173 9.86 -6.61 -0.42
N VAL A 174 8.78 -6.63 -1.20
CA VAL A 174 7.43 -6.89 -0.66
C VAL A 174 6.86 -8.16 -1.28
N TYR A 175 6.86 -9.26 -0.53
CA TYR A 175 6.33 -10.55 -0.96
C TYR A 175 4.85 -10.67 -0.62
N LEU A 176 4.07 -11.22 -1.55
CA LEU A 176 2.62 -11.29 -1.43
C LEU A 176 2.18 -12.74 -1.42
N TYR A 177 1.36 -13.12 -0.44
CA TYR A 177 0.81 -14.47 -0.32
C TYR A 177 -0.70 -14.44 -0.15
N TYR A 178 -1.34 -15.48 -0.65
CA TYR A 178 -2.76 -15.76 -0.48
C TYR A 178 -2.95 -17.11 0.20
N GLY A 179 -3.58 -17.09 1.38
CA GLY A 179 -3.89 -18.25 2.19
C GLY A 179 -5.27 -18.83 1.91
N THR A 180 -5.35 -20.14 1.73
CA THR A 180 -6.60 -20.90 1.64
C THR A 180 -6.63 -21.98 2.74
N VAL A 181 -7.81 -22.29 3.26
CA VAL A 181 -8.05 -23.37 4.22
C VAL A 181 -9.20 -24.25 3.76
N PHE A 182 -8.95 -25.55 3.60
CA PHE A 182 -9.97 -26.54 3.30
C PHE A 182 -10.26 -27.37 4.54
N PHE A 183 -11.53 -27.55 4.86
CA PHE A 183 -11.97 -28.37 5.97
C PHE A 183 -12.31 -29.76 5.43
N THR A 184 -11.68 -30.77 6.01
CA THR A 184 -12.07 -32.17 5.86
C THR A 184 -12.60 -32.67 7.20
N GLU A 185 -13.25 -33.83 7.23
CA GLU A 185 -13.78 -34.42 8.48
C GLU A 185 -12.71 -34.58 9.57
N ARG A 186 -11.43 -34.71 9.18
CA ARG A 186 -10.33 -35.06 10.09
C ARG A 186 -9.29 -33.96 10.27
N GLN A 187 -9.22 -32.98 9.37
CA GLN A 187 -8.14 -31.99 9.39
C GLN A 187 -8.44 -30.74 8.56
N ARG A 188 -7.70 -29.66 8.87
CA ARG A 188 -7.63 -28.43 8.09
C ARG A 188 -6.41 -28.48 7.19
N ILE A 189 -6.59 -28.28 5.89
CA ILE A 189 -5.51 -28.27 4.90
C ILE A 189 -5.27 -26.82 4.49
N TYR A 190 -4.06 -26.32 4.75
CA TYR A 190 -3.67 -24.95 4.44
C TYR A 190 -2.80 -24.90 3.20
N ASN A 191 -3.01 -23.88 2.38
CA ASN A 191 -2.14 -23.56 1.25
C ASN A 191 -1.86 -22.06 1.22
N PHE A 192 -0.58 -21.70 1.10
CA PHE A 192 -0.11 -20.32 0.99
C PHE A 192 0.55 -20.13 -0.38
N LYS A 193 -0.23 -19.57 -1.32
CA LYS A 193 0.23 -19.33 -2.68
C LYS A 193 0.95 -18.00 -2.76
N GLN A 194 2.19 -18.00 -3.26
CA GLN A 194 2.90 -16.75 -3.57
C GLN A 194 2.29 -16.10 -4.81
N ILE A 195 2.06 -14.80 -4.75
CA ILE A 195 1.48 -13.99 -5.82
C ILE A 195 2.55 -13.22 -6.58
N LEU A 196 3.53 -12.63 -5.86
CA LEU A 196 4.65 -11.82 -6.38
C LEU A 196 5.84 -11.79 -5.41
#